data_AF-W9S3B7-F1
#
_entry.id   AF-W9S3B7-F1
#
_cell.length_a   1.000
_cell.length_b   1.000
_cell.length_c   1.000
_cell.angle_alpha   90.00
_cell.angle_beta   90.00
_cell.angle_gamma   90.00
#
_symmetry.space_group_name_H-M   'P 1'
#
loop_
_entity.id
_entity.type
_entity.pdbx_description
1 polymer ?
#
loop_
_entity_poly.entity_id
_entity_poly.type
_entity_poly.pdbx_seq_one_letter_code
_entity_poly.pdbx_strand_id
1 'polypeptide(L)'
;MENQDLYSPVLNLDGRTLYEEILRATEDFNPEYCVGEGGFGSVYKATLPSVCSKHSFLVYEYVERGSLAKILNVEEKAKEFDWTKRVNIVKGVADALSYMHSDAADYS
;
A
#
# COMPACT_ATOMS: atom_id res chain seq x y z
N MET A 1 11.47 1.74 38.01
CA MET A 1 11.43 2.05 36.57
C MET A 1 12.25 0.99 35.88
N GLU A 2 11.61 -0.08 35.42
CA GLU A 2 12.22 -1.08 34.56
C GLU A 2 11.89 -0.71 33.13
N ASN A 3 12.92 -0.60 32.29
CA ASN A 3 12.82 -0.19 30.90
C ASN A 3 12.73 -1.47 30.06
N GLN A 4 11.51 -1.86 29.68
CA GLN A 4 11.22 -3.08 28.90
C GLN A 4 11.20 -2.84 27.38
N ASP A 5 11.78 -1.75 26.88
CA ASP A 5 11.72 -1.40 25.45
C ASP A 5 12.85 -2.00 24.59
N LEU A 6 13.49 -3.12 25.01
CA LEU A 6 14.68 -3.60 24.29
C LEU A 6 14.78 -5.11 24.04
N TYR A 7 13.69 -5.80 23.70
CA TYR A 7 13.76 -7.08 22.98
C TYR A 7 12.50 -7.24 22.13
N SER A 8 12.52 -6.85 20.86
CA SER A 8 11.51 -7.27 19.90
C SER A 8 11.71 -8.76 19.62
N PRO A 9 10.81 -9.66 20.06
CA PRO A 9 10.87 -11.02 19.58
C PRO A 9 10.38 -10.97 18.14
N VAL A 10 11.18 -11.50 17.22
CA VAL A 10 10.71 -11.89 15.90
C VAL A 10 9.63 -12.95 16.14
N LEU A 11 8.38 -12.52 16.27
CA LEU A 11 7.25 -13.39 16.60
C LEU A 11 6.83 -14.10 15.32
N ASN A 12 6.94 -15.44 15.35
CA ASN A 12 6.26 -16.33 14.42
C ASN A 12 4.74 -16.13 14.60
N LEU A 13 4.14 -15.21 13.85
CA LEU A 13 2.69 -15.02 13.84
C LEU A 13 2.10 -16.12 12.97
N ASP A 14 1.25 -16.97 13.55
CA ASP A 14 0.40 -17.81 12.72
C ASP A 14 -0.58 -16.94 11.92
N GLY A 15 -1.11 -17.48 10.83
CA GLY A 15 -1.99 -16.68 9.95
C GLY A 15 -3.30 -16.25 10.60
N ARG A 16 -3.70 -16.91 11.69
CA ARG A 16 -4.86 -16.53 12.49
C ARG A 16 -4.58 -15.24 13.25
N THR A 17 -3.43 -15.13 13.88
CA THR A 17 -3.03 -13.92 14.61
C THR A 17 -2.90 -12.72 13.66
N LEU A 18 -2.28 -12.90 12.48
CA LEU A 18 -2.25 -11.84 11.46
C LEU A 18 -3.66 -11.41 11.04
N TYR A 19 -4.55 -12.38 10.78
CA TYR A 19 -5.92 -12.05 10.39
C TYR A 19 -6.67 -11.28 11.48
N GLU A 20 -6.52 -11.67 12.75
CA GLU A 20 -7.07 -10.94 13.89
C GLU A 20 -6.49 -9.52 14.01
N GLU A 21 -5.20 -9.32 13.69
CA GLU A 21 -4.58 -8.00 13.62
C GLU A 21 -5.11 -7.15 12.47
N ILE A 22 -5.32 -7.74 11.30
CA ILE A 22 -5.96 -7.07 10.15
C ILE A 22 -7.37 -6.63 10.53
N LEU A 23 -8.18 -7.54 11.09
CA LEU A 23 -9.53 -7.23 11.56
C LEU A 23 -9.52 -6.09 12.57
N ARG A 24 -8.61 -6.13 13.55
CA ARG A 24 -8.49 -5.06 14.54
C ARG A 24 -8.06 -3.73 13.90
N ALA A 25 -7.09 -3.76 12.99
CA ALA A 25 -6.53 -2.57 12.37
C ALA A 25 -7.47 -1.94 11.31
N THR A 26 -8.40 -2.70 10.75
CA THR A 26 -9.44 -2.22 9.84
C THR A 26 -10.80 -2.04 10.51
N GLU A 27 -10.90 -2.24 11.83
CA GLU A 27 -12.15 -2.25 12.58
C GLU A 27 -13.24 -3.13 11.93
N ASP A 28 -12.89 -4.40 11.68
CA ASP A 28 -13.73 -5.38 11.00
C ASP A 28 -14.13 -4.92 9.58
N PHE A 29 -13.12 -4.51 8.80
CA PHE A 29 -13.32 -4.01 7.43
C PHE A 29 -14.31 -2.84 7.34
N ASN A 30 -14.25 -1.94 8.33
CA ASN A 30 -15.07 -0.73 8.36
C ASN A 30 -14.91 0.05 7.02
N PRO A 31 -16.03 0.37 6.34
CA PRO A 31 -15.99 1.04 5.04
C PRO A 31 -15.33 2.43 5.08
N GLU A 32 -15.18 3.04 6.25
CA GLU A 32 -14.43 4.30 6.41
C GLU A 32 -12.93 4.14 6.04
N TYR A 33 -12.37 2.95 6.24
CA TYR A 33 -10.99 2.64 5.88
C TYR A 33 -10.85 2.13 4.43
N CYS A 34 -11.95 1.95 3.71
CA CYS A 34 -11.91 1.52 2.31
C CYS A 34 -11.36 2.64 1.42
N VAL A 35 -10.28 2.35 0.70
CA VAL A 35 -9.62 3.31 -0.20
C VAL A 35 -9.99 3.09 -1.67
N GLY A 36 -10.61 1.96 -1.99
CA GLY A 36 -11.12 1.67 -3.32
C GLY A 36 -11.65 0.25 -3.46
N GLU A 37 -12.52 0.06 -4.44
CA GLU A 37 -13.11 -1.23 -4.79
C GLU A 37 -12.87 -1.51 -6.28
N GLY A 38 -12.61 -2.76 -6.63
CA GLY A 38 -12.45 -3.21 -8.01
C GLY A 38 -12.89 -4.65 -8.19
N GLY A 39 -12.77 -5.19 -9.40
CA GLY A 39 -13.20 -6.57 -9.71
C GLY A 39 -12.49 -7.67 -8.89
N PHE A 40 -11.38 -7.32 -8.22
CA PHE A 40 -10.59 -8.24 -7.40
C PHE A 40 -10.82 -8.06 -5.88
N GLY A 41 -11.74 -7.18 -5.49
CA GLY A 41 -12.10 -6.92 -4.09
C GLY A 41 -11.90 -5.47 -3.65
N SER A 42 -11.98 -5.26 -2.34
CA SER A 42 -11.86 -3.96 -1.69
C SER A 42 -10.47 -3.79 -1.07
N VAL A 43 -9.93 -2.59 -1.16
CA VAL A 43 -8.61 -2.23 -0.62
C VAL A 43 -8.83 -1.36 0.62
N TYR A 44 -8.17 -1.71 1.73
CA TYR A 44 -8.31 -1.03 3.02
C TYR A 44 -7.00 -0.41 3.47
N LYS A 45 -7.08 0.73 4.12
CA LYS A 45 -5.96 1.33 4.85
C LYS A 45 -5.90 0.75 6.25
N ALA A 46 -4.72 0.30 6.69
CA ALA A 46 -4.50 -0.20 8.03
C ALA A 46 -3.06 0.10 8.49
N THR A 47 -2.88 0.25 9.80
CA THR A 47 -1.55 0.29 10.41
C THR A 47 -1.29 -1.05 11.08
N LEU A 48 -0.35 -1.82 10.53
CA LEU A 48 0.00 -3.15 11.05
C LEU A 48 1.36 -3.11 11.75
N PRO A 49 1.55 -3.83 12.87
CA PRO A 49 2.88 -4.17 13.34
C PRO A 49 3.59 -5.08 12.33
N SER A 50 4.93 -5.12 12.33
CA SER A 50 5.72 -5.88 11.33
C SER A 50 5.36 -7.37 11.33
N VAL A 51 4.99 -7.91 10.16
CA VAL A 51 4.31 -9.21 10.03
C VAL A 51 5.19 -10.30 9.38
N CYS A 52 5.03 -11.57 9.80
CA CYS A 52 5.32 -12.76 8.99
C CYS A 52 4.27 -13.86 9.26
N SER A 53 3.51 -14.34 8.25
CA SER A 53 2.56 -15.46 8.41
C SER A 53 2.26 -16.25 7.12
N LYS A 54 1.57 -17.41 7.25
CA LYS A 54 1.27 -18.41 6.19
C LYS A 54 -0.04 -18.19 5.41
N HIS A 55 -0.72 -17.04 5.53
CA HIS A 55 -1.85 -16.67 4.66
C HIS A 55 -1.41 -15.62 3.64
N SER A 56 -1.82 -15.77 2.39
CA SER A 56 -1.43 -14.86 1.31
C SER A 56 -2.32 -13.61 1.32
N PHE A 57 -1.82 -12.53 1.90
CA PHE A 57 -2.35 -11.18 1.75
C PHE A 57 -1.34 -10.34 0.97
N LEU A 58 -1.82 -9.42 0.13
CA LEU A 58 -0.96 -8.44 -0.51
C LEU A 58 -0.94 -7.18 0.35
N VAL A 59 0.17 -6.98 1.06
CA VAL A 59 0.43 -5.77 1.82
C VAL A 59 1.33 -4.88 0.96
N TYR A 60 0.86 -3.68 0.66
CA TYR A 60 1.61 -2.67 -0.08
C TYR A 60 1.91 -1.47 0.82
N GLU A 61 2.95 -0.72 0.46
CA GLU A 61 3.18 0.60 1.03
C GLU A 61 1.97 1.50 0.74
N TYR A 62 1.52 2.22 1.77
CA TYR A 62 0.40 3.14 1.63
C TYR A 62 0.85 4.44 0.96
N VAL A 63 0.27 4.76 -0.21
CA VAL A 63 0.52 6.01 -0.92
C VAL A 63 -0.44 7.10 -0.44
N GLU A 64 0.06 8.05 0.36
CA GLU A 64 -0.76 9.07 1.04
C GLU A 64 -1.63 9.92 0.13
N ARG A 65 -1.14 10.25 -1.07
CA ARG A 65 -1.86 11.12 -2.02
C ARG A 65 -3.00 10.42 -2.75
N GLY A 66 -3.16 9.11 -2.54
CA GLY A 66 -4.18 8.29 -3.19
C GLY A 66 -3.97 8.15 -4.70
N SER A 67 -5.02 7.73 -5.41
CA SER A 67 -4.95 7.49 -6.85
C SER A 67 -4.82 8.79 -7.64
N LEU A 68 -4.12 8.71 -8.77
CA LEU A 68 -4.01 9.84 -9.70
C LEU A 68 -5.39 10.30 -10.21
N ALA A 69 -6.31 9.36 -10.44
CA ALA A 69 -7.69 9.67 -10.80
C ALA A 69 -8.36 10.58 -9.76
N LYS A 70 -8.19 10.30 -8.46
CA LYS A 70 -8.72 11.13 -7.37
C LYS A 70 -8.12 12.54 -7.37
N ILE A 71 -6.81 12.67 -7.60
CA ILE A 71 -6.11 13.96 -7.64
C ILE A 71 -6.60 14.79 -8.83
N LEU A 72 -6.70 14.17 -10.01
CA LEU A 72 -7.06 14.84 -11.26
C LEU A 72 -8.53 15.24 -11.34
N ASN A 73 -9.41 14.55 -10.61
CA ASN A 73 -10.84 14.84 -10.58
C ASN A 73 -11.23 15.98 -9.62
N VAL A 74 -10.28 16.55 -8.87
CA VAL A 74 -10.52 17.68 -7.96
C VAL A 74 -9.81 18.90 -8.51
N GLU A 75 -10.57 19.90 -8.97
CA GLU A 75 -10.03 21.07 -9.71
C GLU A 75 -8.86 21.75 -8.99
N GLU A 76 -9.01 22.04 -7.69
CA GLU A 76 -7.96 22.68 -6.90
C GLU A 76 -6.70 21.82 -6.80
N LYS A 77 -6.86 20.50 -6.56
CA LYS A 77 -5.72 19.57 -6.52
C LYS A 77 -5.10 19.36 -7.91
N ALA A 78 -5.90 19.44 -8.96
CA ALA A 78 -5.46 19.33 -10.33
C ALA A 78 -4.66 20.56 -10.78
N LYS A 79 -4.99 21.76 -10.26
CA LYS A 79 -4.23 23.01 -10.45
C LYS A 79 -2.87 22.96 -9.76
N GLU A 80 -2.79 22.43 -8.54
CA GLU A 80 -1.51 22.18 -7.85
C GLU A 80 -0.63 21.15 -8.57
N PHE A 81 -1.26 20.30 -9.37
CA PHE A 81 -0.63 19.34 -10.26
C PHE A 81 -0.32 19.98 -11.61
N ASP A 82 0.66 20.89 -11.61
CA ASP A 82 1.12 21.58 -12.81
C ASP A 82 1.65 20.62 -13.90
N TRP A 83 1.93 21.18 -15.08
CA TRP A 83 2.39 20.42 -16.23
C TRP A 83 3.69 19.66 -15.95
N THR A 84 4.62 20.26 -15.23
CA THR A 84 5.92 19.64 -14.91
C THR A 84 5.71 18.37 -14.08
N LYS A 85 4.86 18.41 -13.04
CA LYS A 85 4.53 17.23 -12.23
C LYS A 85 3.85 16.14 -13.06
N ARG A 86 2.94 16.50 -13.96
CA ARG A 86 2.24 15.56 -14.85
C ARG A 86 3.22 14.84 -15.77
N VAL A 87 4.11 15.59 -16.43
CA VAL A 87 5.13 15.03 -17.33
C VAL A 87 6.05 14.08 -16.57
N ASN A 88 6.47 14.43 -15.34
CA ASN A 88 7.31 13.57 -14.52
C ASN A 88 6.62 12.25 -14.16
N ILE A 89 5.31 12.27 -13.87
CA ILE A 89 4.56 11.04 -13.59
C ILE A 89 4.39 10.19 -14.85
N VAL A 90 4.07 10.80 -16.00
CA VAL A 90 3.98 10.06 -17.27
C VAL A 90 5.31 9.38 -17.59
N LYS A 91 6.43 10.09 -17.41
CA LYS A 91 7.77 9.51 -17.58
C LYS A 91 8.01 8.34 -16.63
N GLY A 92 7.79 8.53 -15.33
CA GLY A 92 7.99 7.47 -14.35
C GLY A 92 7.12 6.22 -14.60
N VAL A 93 5.85 6.40 -14.99
CA VAL A 93 4.97 5.28 -15.36
C VAL A 93 5.44 4.60 -16.64
N ALA A 94 5.87 5.36 -17.66
CA ALA A 94 6.40 4.81 -18.89
C ALA A 94 7.71 4.04 -18.65
N ASP A 95 8.60 4.55 -17.81
CA ASP A 95 9.86 3.91 -17.44
C ASP A 95 9.61 2.60 -16.69
N ALA A 96 8.70 2.61 -15.70
CA ALA A 96 8.32 1.40 -14.96
C ALA A 96 7.65 0.35 -15.85
N LEU A 97 6.76 0.78 -16.76
CA LEU A 97 6.12 -0.13 -17.71
C LEU A 97 7.13 -0.67 -18.73
N SER A 98 8.05 0.17 -19.20
CA SER A 98 9.17 -0.26 -20.05
C SER A 98 10.00 -1.32 -19.34
N TYR A 99 10.34 -1.10 -18.06
CA TYR A 99 11.06 -2.07 -17.24
C TYR A 99 10.31 -3.39 -17.06
N MET A 100 8.98 -3.38 -16.93
CA MET A 100 8.20 -4.61 -16.83
C MET A 100 8.04 -5.36 -18.17
N HIS A 101 8.10 -4.63 -19.30
CA HIS A 101 7.93 -5.19 -20.65
C HIS A 101 9.23 -5.63 -21.32
N SER A 102 10.36 -4.98 -21.00
CA SER A 102 11.64 -5.64 -21.13
C SER A 102 11.61 -6.76 -20.10
N ASP A 103 11.65 -8.02 -20.50
CA ASP A 103 11.84 -9.14 -19.56
C ASP A 103 12.90 -8.71 -18.54
N ALA A 104 12.80 -9.18 -17.30
CA ALA A 104 13.91 -9.13 -16.34
C ALA A 104 15.11 -10.00 -16.81
N ALA A 105 15.44 -9.94 -18.10
CA ALA A 105 16.55 -10.53 -18.79
C ALA A 105 17.75 -9.59 -18.65
N ASP A 106 18.34 -9.62 -17.47
CA ASP A 106 19.81 -9.68 -17.33
C ASP A 106 20.14 -9.95 -15.85
N TYR A 107 19.89 -11.20 -15.44
CA TYR A 107 20.76 -11.85 -14.48
C TYR A 107 21.54 -12.93 -15.26
N SER A 108 22.70 -12.53 -15.81
CA SER A 108 23.79 -13.43 -16.20
C SER A 108 24.94 -13.29 -15.22
#